data_AF-A0AAD7BXU5-F1
#
_entry.id   AF-A0AAD7BXU5-F1
#
_cell.length_a   1.000
_cell.length_b   1.000
_cell.length_c   1.000
_cell.angle_alpha   90.00
_cell.angle_beta   90.00
_cell.angle_gamma   90.00
#
_symmetry.space_group_name_H-M   'P 1'
#
loop_
_entity.id
_entity.type
_entity.pdbx_description
1 polymer ?
#
loop_
_entity_poly.entity_id
_entity_poly.type
_entity_poly.pdbx_seq_one_letter_code
_entity_poly.pdbx_strand_id
1 'polypeptide(L)'
;ELFDDPESFQPERYLITENGTKPGIDASSLKTTLTFGVGRRSFPGIHLAQTSMSIVAMNLLWAFDFKPALDAQGNEIAVDLFAYSKGVTMAPLPFECRITPRTGDKAEIIRREFLDATDVFEKFEFRLSADDKAFVERFTR
;
A
#
# COMPACT_ATOMS: atom_id res chain seq x y z
N GLU A 1 4.84 12.58 26.11
CA GLU A 1 4.18 12.02 24.90
C GLU A 1 4.96 12.50 23.67
N LEU A 2 5.28 11.62 22.71
CA LEU A 2 6.25 11.88 21.62
C LEU A 2 5.65 12.54 20.38
N PHE A 3 4.37 12.29 20.11
CA PHE A 3 3.63 12.74 18.92
C PHE A 3 2.43 13.56 19.34
N ASP A 4 2.06 14.55 18.53
CA ASP A 4 0.75 15.20 18.65
C ASP A 4 -0.26 14.37 17.89
N ASP A 5 -1.43 14.10 18.48
CA ASP A 5 -2.53 13.37 17.85
C ASP A 5 -2.07 12.04 17.16
N PRO A 6 -1.54 11.08 17.94
CA PRO A 6 -0.89 9.88 17.41
C PRO A 6 -1.83 8.94 16.64
N GLU A 7 -3.15 9.08 16.81
CA GLU A 7 -4.15 8.26 16.13
C GLU A 7 -4.50 8.80 14.73
N SER A 8 -4.11 10.04 14.42
CA SER A 8 -4.36 10.67 13.12
C SER A 8 -3.24 10.44 12.12
N PHE A 9 -3.61 10.13 10.88
CA PHE A 9 -2.67 10.04 9.77
C PHE A 9 -2.26 11.44 9.28
N GLN A 10 -1.09 11.90 9.74
CA GLN A 10 -0.53 13.22 9.41
C GLN A 10 0.91 13.09 8.87
N PRO A 11 1.12 12.76 7.59
CA PRO A 11 2.45 12.59 6.99
C PRO A 11 3.34 13.82 7.08
N GLU A 12 2.76 15.01 7.08
CA GLU A 12 3.45 16.30 7.13
C GLU A 12 4.31 16.49 8.38
N ARG A 13 4.05 15.75 9.48
CA ARG A 13 4.90 15.82 10.69
C ARG A 13 6.35 15.43 10.41
N TYR A 14 6.57 14.52 9.45
CA TYR A 14 7.90 14.09 9.03
C TYR A 14 8.66 15.15 8.21
N LEU A 15 7.98 16.23 7.81
CA LEU A 15 8.62 17.41 7.22
C LEU A 15 9.10 18.40 8.29
N ILE A 16 8.55 18.32 9.51
CA ILE A 16 8.87 19.21 10.63
C ILE A 16 10.06 18.67 11.42
N THR A 17 10.05 17.38 11.73
CA THR A 17 11.15 16.68 12.40
C THR A 17 11.41 15.35 11.72
N GLU A 18 12.66 14.86 11.75
CA GLU A 18 13.08 13.63 11.07
C GLU A 18 12.20 12.41 11.42
N ASN A 19 11.78 12.31 12.68
CA ASN A 19 10.98 11.19 13.16
C ASN A 19 9.49 11.53 13.32
N GLY A 20 9.04 12.71 12.91
CA GLY A 20 7.65 13.13 13.07
C GLY A 20 7.24 13.48 14.50
N THR A 21 8.18 13.54 15.43
CA THR A 21 7.95 13.89 16.84
C THR A 21 7.68 15.39 17.02
N LYS A 22 7.14 15.76 18.18
CA LYS A 22 6.97 17.17 18.56
C LYS A 22 8.34 17.90 18.50
N PRO A 23 8.39 19.15 18.01
CA PRO A 23 9.61 19.96 18.06
C PRO A 23 10.14 20.11 19.49
N GLY A 24 11.46 20.09 19.65
CA GLY A 24 12.11 20.28 20.96
C GLY A 24 12.17 19.05 21.86
N ILE A 25 11.69 17.89 21.40
CA ILE A 25 11.87 16.60 22.10
C ILE A 25 13.18 15.94 21.65
N ASP A 26 13.95 15.41 22.60
CA ASP A 26 15.07 14.53 22.30
C ASP A 26 14.54 13.17 21.81
N ALA A 27 14.56 13.00 20.48
CA ALA A 27 14.19 11.78 19.80
C ALA A 27 15.41 11.02 19.25
N SER A 28 16.62 11.27 19.78
CA SER A 28 17.87 10.66 19.30
C SER A 28 17.87 9.12 19.36
N SER A 29 17.13 8.54 20.31
CA SER A 29 16.93 7.09 20.42
C SER A 29 15.86 6.53 19.48
N LEU A 30 15.02 7.39 18.89
CA LEU A 30 13.94 7.01 18.00
C LEU A 30 14.51 6.86 16.59
N LYS A 31 14.33 5.68 16.00
CA LYS A 31 14.70 5.43 14.60
C LYS A 31 13.44 5.09 13.83
N THR A 32 13.30 5.64 12.62
CA THR A 32 12.22 5.28 11.68
C THR A 32 12.17 3.78 11.37
N THR A 33 13.29 3.07 11.58
CA THR A 33 13.40 1.63 11.38
C THR A 33 12.94 0.78 12.56
N LEU A 34 12.48 1.38 13.67
CA LEU A 34 12.08 0.61 14.87
C LEU A 34 10.94 -0.38 14.59
N THR A 35 10.08 -0.10 13.62
CA THR A 35 9.04 -1.01 13.12
C THR A 35 9.59 -2.32 12.57
N PHE A 36 10.86 -2.33 12.16
CA PHE A 36 11.58 -3.50 11.67
C PHE A 36 12.42 -4.20 12.76
N GLY A 37 12.26 -3.79 14.03
CA GLY A 37 13.01 -4.32 15.16
C GLY A 37 14.41 -3.73 15.31
N VAL A 38 15.15 -4.23 16.31
CA VAL A 38 16.46 -3.69 16.70
C VAL A 38 17.48 -4.79 16.99
N GLY A 39 18.77 -4.44 16.88
CA GLY A 39 19.88 -5.32 17.22
C GLY A 39 19.96 -6.56 16.33
N ARG A 40 20.38 -7.69 16.93
CA ARG A 40 20.65 -8.96 16.22
C ARG A 40 19.41 -9.63 15.59
N ARG A 41 18.21 -9.14 15.90
CA ARG A 41 16.92 -9.66 15.39
C ARG A 41 16.18 -8.61 14.56
N SER A 42 16.86 -7.56 14.12
CA SER A 42 16.30 -6.62 13.14
C SER A 42 15.99 -7.34 11.83
N PHE A 43 14.94 -6.89 11.15
CA PHE A 43 14.49 -7.47 9.89
C PHE A 43 15.56 -7.26 8.80
N PRO A 44 16.16 -8.34 8.25
CA PRO A 44 17.24 -8.20 7.28
C PRO A 44 16.76 -7.65 5.92
N GLY A 45 15.47 -7.71 5.63
CA GLY A 45 14.87 -7.24 4.38
C GLY A 45 14.48 -5.76 4.38
N ILE A 46 14.93 -4.95 5.34
CA ILE A 46 14.46 -3.56 5.52
C ILE A 46 14.60 -2.71 4.24
N HIS A 47 15.76 -2.74 3.60
CA HIS A 47 16.02 -1.95 2.40
C HIS A 47 15.18 -2.39 1.21
N LEU A 48 14.98 -3.71 1.06
CA LEU A 48 14.10 -4.26 0.04
C LEU A 48 12.65 -3.83 0.32
N ALA A 49 12.17 -3.97 1.55
CA ALA A 49 10.81 -3.58 1.92
C ALA A 49 10.55 -2.08 1.68
N GLN A 50 11.47 -1.20 2.10
CA GLN A 50 11.35 0.25 1.91
C GLN A 50 11.33 0.62 0.42
N THR A 51 12.23 0.04 -0.38
CA THR A 51 12.32 0.32 -1.82
C THR A 51 11.10 -0.20 -2.55
N SER A 52 10.71 -1.46 -2.32
CA SER A 52 9.54 -2.06 -2.94
C SER A 52 8.26 -1.32 -2.57
N MET A 53 8.06 -0.96 -1.30
CA MET A 53 6.89 -0.20 -0.86
C MET A 53 6.82 1.17 -1.53
N SER A 54 7.95 1.86 -1.66
CA SER A 54 8.03 3.17 -2.33
C SER A 54 7.65 3.06 -3.80
N ILE A 55 8.17 2.06 -4.52
CA ILE A 55 7.86 1.81 -5.93
C ILE A 55 6.37 1.47 -6.11
N VAL A 56 5.84 0.57 -5.28
CA VAL A 56 4.42 0.19 -5.33
C VAL A 56 3.54 1.40 -5.06
N ALA A 57 3.81 2.18 -4.01
CA ALA A 57 3.05 3.38 -3.70
C ALA A 57 3.10 4.40 -4.85
N MET A 58 4.27 4.67 -5.41
CA MET A 58 4.42 5.60 -6.54
C MET A 58 3.65 5.13 -7.78
N ASN A 59 3.71 3.83 -8.11
CA ASN A 59 2.98 3.27 -9.24
C ASN A 59 1.47 3.36 -9.04
N LEU A 60 0.98 3.02 -7.84
CA LEU A 60 -0.44 3.11 -7.52
C LEU A 60 -0.95 4.56 -7.59
N LEU A 61 -0.20 5.51 -7.02
CA LEU A 61 -0.52 6.94 -7.07
C LEU A 61 -0.43 7.51 -8.48
N TRP A 62 0.48 7.04 -9.30
CA TRP A 62 0.59 7.45 -10.71
C TRP A 62 -0.56 6.90 -11.55
N ALA A 63 -1.02 5.68 -11.27
CA ALA A 63 -1.96 4.93 -12.10
C ALA A 63 -3.43 5.20 -11.75
N PHE A 64 -3.77 5.28 -10.46
CA PHE A 64 -5.16 5.17 -10.00
C PHE A 64 -5.60 6.35 -9.13
N ASP A 65 -6.93 6.56 -9.12
CA ASP A 65 -7.66 7.30 -8.11
C ASP A 65 -8.35 6.32 -7.17
N PHE A 66 -8.22 6.57 -5.88
CA PHE A 66 -8.84 5.78 -4.81
C PHE A 66 -9.93 6.62 -4.16
N LYS A 67 -11.14 6.08 -4.08
CA LYS A 67 -12.29 6.74 -3.45
C LYS A 67 -13.07 5.75 -2.59
N PRO A 68 -13.82 6.23 -1.59
CA PRO A 68 -14.77 5.39 -0.87
C PRO A 68 -15.76 4.70 -1.83
N ALA A 69 -16.23 3.52 -1.43
CA ALA A 69 -17.37 2.88 -2.08
C ALA A 69 -18.63 3.74 -1.96
N LEU A 70 -19.63 3.46 -2.80
CA LEU A 70 -20.91 4.14 -2.77
C LEU A 70 -22.01 3.17 -2.33
N ASP A 71 -22.93 3.62 -1.49
CA ASP A 71 -24.14 2.89 -1.15
C ASP A 71 -25.16 2.90 -2.31
N ALA A 72 -26.31 2.25 -2.12
CA ALA A 72 -27.37 2.19 -3.13
C ALA A 72 -28.00 3.57 -3.47
N GLN A 73 -27.74 4.59 -2.66
CA GLN A 73 -28.22 5.96 -2.82
C GLN A 73 -27.13 6.88 -3.39
N GLY A 74 -25.91 6.39 -3.60
CA GLY A 74 -24.78 7.14 -4.12
C GLY A 74 -23.97 7.90 -3.06
N ASN A 75 -24.16 7.62 -1.77
CA ASN A 75 -23.37 8.24 -0.70
C ASN A 75 -22.09 7.44 -0.43
N GLU A 76 -21.04 8.13 0.00
CA GLU A 76 -19.77 7.48 0.37
C GLU A 76 -19.92 6.61 1.62
N ILE A 77 -19.45 5.37 1.51
CA ILE A 77 -19.35 4.45 2.63
C ILE A 77 -18.05 4.75 3.37
N ALA A 78 -18.16 5.22 4.61
CA ALA A 78 -17.00 5.51 5.44
C ALA A 78 -16.18 4.24 5.72
N VAL A 79 -14.86 4.34 5.60
CA VAL A 79 -13.92 3.25 5.95
C VAL A 79 -13.60 3.34 7.44
N ASP A 80 -13.82 2.26 8.18
CA ASP A 80 -13.43 2.17 9.58
C ASP A 80 -11.91 1.95 9.70
N LEU A 81 -11.20 2.99 10.16
CA LEU A 81 -9.74 2.96 10.34
C LEU A 81 -9.28 2.04 11.48
N PHE A 82 -10.20 1.64 12.37
CA PHE A 82 -9.93 0.75 13.50
C PHE A 82 -10.40 -0.69 13.26
N ALA A 83 -10.98 -0.97 12.09
CA ALA A 83 -11.34 -2.33 11.67
C ALA A 83 -10.10 -3.08 11.14
N TYR A 84 -9.31 -3.63 12.04
CA TYR A 84 -8.13 -4.44 11.70
C TYR A 84 -8.09 -5.78 12.46
N SER A 85 -7.42 -6.77 11.86
CA SER A 85 -7.18 -8.06 12.50
C SER A 85 -6.32 -7.91 13.75
N LYS A 86 -6.72 -8.57 14.84
CA LYS A 86 -5.88 -8.69 16.04
C LYS A 86 -4.90 -9.84 15.85
N GLY A 87 -3.62 -9.63 16.11
CA GLY A 87 -2.60 -10.68 15.99
C GLY A 87 -1.19 -10.13 15.86
N VAL A 88 -0.24 -11.02 15.58
CA VAL A 88 1.18 -10.67 15.38
C VAL A 88 1.37 -9.74 14.18
N THR A 89 0.52 -9.87 13.18
CA THR A 89 0.40 -8.96 12.04
C THR A 89 -0.98 -8.32 12.06
N MET A 90 -1.02 -6.99 12.06
CA MET A 90 -2.26 -6.22 11.93
C MET A 90 -2.45 -5.87 10.46
N ALA A 91 -3.62 -6.22 9.92
CA ALA A 91 -4.03 -5.82 8.58
C ALA A 91 -5.48 -5.32 8.66
N PRO A 92 -5.88 -4.37 7.80
CA PRO A 92 -7.28 -3.96 7.73
C PRO A 92 -8.17 -5.17 7.42
N LEU A 93 -9.36 -5.21 8.04
CA LEU A 93 -10.41 -6.12 7.63
C LEU A 93 -10.88 -5.75 6.20
N PRO A 94 -11.48 -6.68 5.44
CA PRO A 94 -12.01 -6.37 4.12
C PRO A 94 -12.94 -5.15 4.14
N PHE A 95 -12.68 -4.19 3.25
CA PHE A 95 -13.50 -3.00 3.05
C PHE A 95 -13.67 -2.75 1.55
N GLU A 96 -14.75 -2.07 1.18
CA GLU A 96 -15.02 -1.73 -0.21
C GLU A 96 -14.43 -0.35 -0.57
N CYS A 97 -13.89 -0.24 -1.76
CA CYS A 97 -13.42 1.02 -2.31
C CYS A 97 -13.57 1.04 -3.83
N ARG A 98 -13.52 2.24 -4.42
CA ARG A 98 -13.48 2.44 -5.85
C ARG A 98 -12.06 2.80 -6.25
N ILE A 99 -11.50 1.97 -7.13
CA ILE A 99 -10.18 2.17 -7.71
C ILE A 99 -10.38 2.32 -9.21
N THR A 100 -10.04 3.48 -9.75
CA THR A 100 -10.21 3.77 -11.19
C THR A 100 -8.92 4.30 -11.78
N PRO A 101 -8.53 3.92 -13.01
CA PRO A 101 -7.39 4.53 -13.67
C PRO A 101 -7.58 6.05 -13.77
N ARG A 102 -6.53 6.83 -13.51
CA ARG A 102 -6.60 8.30 -13.57
C ARG A 102 -6.92 8.82 -14.96
N THR A 103 -6.40 8.17 -15.99
CA THR A 103 -6.61 8.52 -17.40
C THR A 103 -6.66 7.27 -18.28
N GLY A 104 -7.26 7.41 -19.47
CA GLY A 104 -7.28 6.35 -20.49
C GLY A 104 -5.87 5.90 -20.88
N ASP A 105 -4.97 6.84 -21.17
CA ASP A 105 -3.58 6.53 -21.55
C ASP A 105 -2.84 5.69 -20.51
N LYS A 106 -3.06 5.97 -19.21
CA LYS A 106 -2.46 5.19 -18.12
C LYS A 106 -3.01 3.77 -18.12
N ALA A 107 -4.32 3.60 -18.31
CA ALA A 107 -4.94 2.28 -18.41
C ALA A 107 -4.35 1.47 -19.57
N GLU A 108 -4.13 2.11 -20.73
CA GLU A 108 -3.51 1.45 -21.89
C GLU A 108 -2.07 1.03 -21.63
N ILE A 109 -1.25 1.89 -21.00
CA ILE A 109 0.11 1.53 -20.61
C ILE A 109 0.08 0.31 -19.68
N ILE A 110 -0.74 0.33 -18.62
CA ILE A 110 -0.82 -0.77 -17.66
C ILE A 110 -1.21 -2.07 -18.35
N ARG A 111 -2.22 -2.04 -19.25
CA ARG A 111 -2.63 -3.23 -20.00
C ARG A 111 -1.51 -3.74 -20.89
N ARG A 112 -0.87 -2.87 -21.68
CA ARG A 112 0.24 -3.25 -22.55
C ARG A 112 1.38 -3.90 -21.75
N GLU A 113 1.86 -3.24 -20.69
CA GLU A 113 2.96 -3.75 -19.89
C GLU A 113 2.60 -5.06 -19.18
N PHE A 114 1.34 -5.22 -18.76
CA PHE A 114 0.86 -6.49 -18.21
C PHE A 114 0.96 -7.62 -19.24
N LEU A 115 0.49 -7.40 -20.48
CA LEU A 115 0.58 -8.37 -21.56
C LEU A 115 2.03 -8.72 -21.90
N ASP A 116 2.88 -7.70 -22.10
CA ASP A 116 4.29 -7.88 -22.44
C ASP A 116 5.05 -8.68 -21.35
N ALA A 117 4.65 -8.52 -20.09
CA ALA A 117 5.26 -9.22 -18.97
C ALA A 117 4.70 -10.64 -18.73
N THR A 118 3.56 -10.99 -19.33
CA THR A 118 2.82 -12.20 -18.94
C THR A 118 3.62 -13.48 -19.22
N ASP A 119 4.23 -13.61 -20.40
CA ASP A 119 5.05 -14.78 -20.77
C ASP A 119 6.20 -15.05 -19.78
N VAL A 120 6.71 -13.98 -19.16
CA VAL A 120 7.78 -14.08 -18.16
C VAL A 120 7.23 -14.56 -16.82
N PHE A 121 6.09 -14.01 -16.39
CA PHE A 121 5.58 -14.19 -15.03
C PHE A 121 4.61 -15.34 -14.85
N GLU A 122 3.89 -15.78 -15.89
CA GLU A 122 2.87 -16.85 -15.83
C GLU A 122 3.41 -18.11 -15.14
N LYS A 123 4.65 -18.50 -15.43
CA LYS A 123 5.31 -19.67 -14.82
C LYS A 123 5.51 -19.58 -13.31
N PHE A 124 5.34 -18.41 -12.71
CA PHE A 124 5.42 -18.16 -11.28
C PHE A 124 4.04 -17.95 -10.62
N GLU A 125 2.96 -17.90 -11.41
CA GLU A 125 1.60 -17.62 -10.94
C GLU A 125 0.89 -18.89 -10.44
N PHE A 126 1.46 -19.54 -9.42
CA PHE A 126 0.97 -20.83 -8.91
C PHE A 126 -0.36 -20.76 -8.14
N ARG A 127 -0.86 -19.56 -7.82
CA ARG A 127 -1.99 -19.34 -6.90
C ARG A 127 -3.06 -18.39 -7.45
N LEU A 128 -3.15 -18.25 -8.78
CA LEU A 128 -4.24 -17.50 -9.39
C LEU A 128 -5.60 -18.14 -9.04
N SER A 129 -6.58 -17.28 -8.79
CA SER A 129 -7.97 -17.70 -8.75
C SER A 129 -8.41 -18.23 -10.13
N ALA A 130 -9.56 -18.91 -10.20
CA ALA A 130 -10.09 -19.37 -11.49
C ALA A 130 -10.36 -18.19 -12.44
N ASP A 131 -10.85 -17.08 -11.91
CA ASP A 131 -11.15 -15.87 -12.67
C ASP A 131 -9.86 -15.20 -13.19
N ASP A 132 -8.83 -15.11 -12.35
CA ASP A 132 -7.54 -14.55 -12.77
C ASP A 132 -6.86 -15.44 -13.84
N LYS A 133 -6.95 -16.77 -13.71
CA LYS A 133 -6.46 -17.69 -14.75
C LYS A 133 -7.18 -17.46 -16.07
N ALA A 134 -8.51 -17.41 -16.05
CA ALA A 134 -9.30 -17.16 -17.25
C ALA A 134 -8.99 -15.79 -17.87
N PHE A 135 -8.71 -14.79 -17.04
CA PHE A 135 -8.27 -13.48 -17.51
C PHE A 135 -6.91 -13.57 -18.21
N VAL A 136 -5.90 -14.19 -17.61
CA VAL A 136 -4.57 -14.38 -18.21
C VAL A 136 -4.65 -15.16 -19.52
N GLU A 137 -5.36 -16.30 -19.52
CA GLU A 137 -5.54 -17.16 -20.72
C GLU A 137 -6.19 -16.44 -21.90
N ARG A 138 -7.03 -15.42 -21.65
CA ARG A 138 -7.68 -14.64 -22.71
C ARG A 138 -6.69 -13.83 -23.54
N PHE A 139 -5.53 -13.49 -22.98
CA PHE A 139 -4.57 -12.61 -23.64
C PHE A 139 -3.23 -13.28 -23.99
N THR A 140 -2.97 -14.49 -23.50
CA THR A 140 -1.75 -15.26 -23.81
C THR A 140 -1.94 -16.31 -24.91
N ARG A 141 -3.14 -16.46 -25.48
CA ARG A 141 -3.45 -17.44 -26.55
C ARG A 141 -4.02 -16.80 -27.81
#